data_AF-A0A9P4XZN5-F1
#
_entry.id   AF-A0A9P4XZN5-F1
#
_cell.length_a   1.000
_cell.length_b   1.000
_cell.length_c   1.000
_cell.angle_alpha   90.00
_cell.angle_beta   90.00
_cell.angle_gamma   90.00
#
_symmetry.space_group_name_H-M   'P 1'
#
loop_
_entity.id
_entity.type
_entity.pdbx_description
1 polymer ?
#
loop_
_entity_poly.entity_id
_entity_poly.type
_entity_poly.pdbx_seq_one_letter_code
_entity_poly.pdbx_strand_id
1 'polypeptide(L)'
;MDSAADRPPSREEEEPSYIDYETFVAPDFSPASFANTLVLSTNNANDTPLDLSTPLSRVLFDIQEIDSHIDLLTTRSAIPLLSHTKEQTEASGRIVSEVDGQIKSLNDSYQQLEKEVIQKHAEADEVKQVASRLWDTLRLGRAVGRCLQLGRQLEVQHAELAPGTKKEDHRILVRCTHTILALREILEHKGHGEEGQGLDRVDAIRALQDVVTVPIEKSVRETAERIIREFSMGSTAGSSTFAQSEEAKARTISALTTLYLLSPTALAKGEKWAPTWMLLALEVYLKTSLQSSIASLHRSLAALPTLDRTLAEVAARCQNIVALEIVLESTKAPAHPLLPNLATEKGLGNILQPLLGYLETGSLPSYFWRTMAGSLSTRVQEILNRGGVSARTLRTNRDTVASAIRECVVKGCQPPSTLAKKGEKTGNWDREVAVMLSSVVGNLGR
;
A
#
# COMPACT_ATOMS: atom_id res chain seq x y z
N MET A 1 -40.56 65.40 -21.52
CA MET A 1 -40.83 66.82 -21.20
C MET A 1 -39.87 67.63 -22.02
N ASP A 2 -40.45 68.45 -22.87
CA ASP A 2 -39.81 69.29 -23.89
C ASP A 2 -38.59 70.05 -23.37
N SER A 3 -37.53 70.03 -24.18
CA SER A 3 -36.71 71.23 -24.33
C SER A 3 -36.24 71.29 -25.77
N ALA A 4 -36.94 72.16 -26.49
CA ALA A 4 -36.67 72.52 -27.86
C ALA A 4 -35.39 73.37 -27.96
N ALA A 5 -34.80 73.31 -29.15
CA ALA A 5 -33.91 74.30 -29.73
C ALA A 5 -32.48 74.37 -29.17
N ASP A 6 -31.59 73.60 -29.80
CA ASP A 6 -30.28 74.15 -30.17
C ASP A 6 -30.12 73.91 -31.68
N ARG A 7 -30.71 74.80 -32.48
CA ARG A 7 -30.34 74.94 -33.89
C ARG A 7 -28.96 75.59 -33.89
N PRO A 8 -27.99 75.12 -34.69
CA PRO A 8 -26.77 75.90 -34.90
C PRO A 8 -27.19 77.30 -35.33
N PRO A 9 -26.50 78.37 -34.87
CA PRO A 9 -26.81 79.71 -35.33
C PRO A 9 -26.81 79.65 -36.86
N SER A 10 -27.97 79.97 -37.44
CA SER A 10 -28.11 80.23 -38.86
C SER A 10 -26.91 81.10 -39.25
N ARG A 11 -26.13 80.66 -40.24
CA ARG A 11 -25.16 81.51 -40.94
C ARG A 11 -25.90 82.81 -41.22
N GLU A 12 -25.63 83.83 -40.39
CA GLU A 12 -26.08 85.18 -40.66
C GLU A 12 -25.57 85.46 -42.06
N GLU A 13 -26.47 85.91 -42.94
CA GLU A 13 -26.19 86.19 -44.34
C GLU A 13 -24.90 87.02 -44.41
N GLU A 14 -23.78 86.35 -44.73
CA GLU A 14 -22.48 86.98 -44.87
C GLU A 14 -22.64 87.99 -45.99
N GLU A 15 -22.59 89.28 -45.65
CA GLU A 15 -22.41 90.33 -46.63
C GLU A 15 -21.28 89.87 -47.57
N PRO A 16 -21.45 89.91 -48.91
CA PRO A 16 -20.47 89.38 -49.83
C PRO A 16 -19.17 90.16 -49.65
N SER A 17 -18.26 89.62 -48.83
CA SER A 17 -16.96 90.20 -48.57
C SER A 17 -16.15 90.08 -49.85
N TYR A 18 -15.51 91.17 -50.26
CA TYR A 18 -14.65 91.19 -51.44
C TYR A 18 -13.39 90.32 -51.26
N ILE A 19 -13.17 89.81 -50.04
CA ILE A 19 -12.07 88.93 -49.69
C ILE A 19 -12.55 87.48 -49.69
N ASP A 20 -11.85 86.63 -50.44
CA ASP A 20 -12.09 85.20 -50.48
C ASP A 20 -11.37 84.49 -49.31
N TYR A 21 -12.05 84.44 -48.16
CA TYR A 21 -11.52 83.82 -46.95
C TYR A 21 -11.27 82.30 -47.09
N GLU A 22 -12.00 81.60 -47.97
CA GLU A 22 -11.83 80.16 -48.18
C GLU A 22 -10.45 79.84 -48.78
N THR A 23 -9.96 80.69 -49.69
CA THR A 23 -8.61 80.59 -50.25
C THR A 23 -7.52 80.74 -49.18
N PHE A 24 -7.75 81.54 -48.13
CA PHE A 24 -6.77 81.77 -47.04
C PHE A 24 -6.79 80.72 -45.92
N VAL A 25 -7.93 80.07 -45.70
CA VAL A 25 -8.09 79.02 -44.68
C VAL A 25 -7.80 77.63 -45.25
N ALA A 26 -7.68 77.50 -46.58
CA ALA A 26 -7.35 76.24 -47.24
C ALA A 26 -5.99 75.67 -46.74
N PRO A 27 -5.90 74.35 -46.49
CA PRO A 27 -4.68 73.71 -46.00
C PRO A 27 -3.50 73.79 -46.98
N ASP A 28 -3.77 74.13 -48.24
CA ASP A 28 -2.82 74.18 -49.35
C ASP A 28 -2.33 75.62 -49.64
N PHE A 29 -2.81 76.61 -48.87
CA PHE A 29 -2.50 78.02 -49.10
C PHE A 29 -1.00 78.29 -48.90
N SER A 30 -0.35 78.79 -49.95
CA SER A 30 1.06 79.18 -49.91
C SER A 30 1.19 80.71 -50.13
N PRO A 31 1.72 81.46 -49.15
CA PRO A 31 1.84 82.92 -49.27
C PRO A 31 2.68 83.37 -50.48
N ALA A 32 3.73 82.59 -50.81
CA ALA A 32 4.63 82.90 -51.91
C ALA A 32 3.98 82.71 -53.29
N SER A 33 3.17 81.66 -53.48
CA SER A 33 2.45 81.45 -54.74
C SER A 33 1.35 82.49 -54.94
N PHE A 34 0.64 82.85 -53.87
CA PHE A 34 -0.38 83.89 -53.90
C PHE A 34 0.21 85.26 -54.27
N ALA A 35 1.32 85.65 -53.62
CA ALA A 35 2.03 86.88 -53.93
C ALA A 35 2.52 86.92 -55.38
N ASN A 36 3.03 85.79 -55.90
CA ASN A 36 3.47 85.70 -57.30
C ASN A 36 2.31 85.86 -58.29
N THR A 37 1.17 85.19 -58.03
CA THR A 37 -0.05 85.34 -58.84
C THR A 37 -0.53 86.79 -58.86
N LEU A 38 -0.44 87.50 -57.73
CA LEU A 38 -0.87 88.91 -57.63
C LEU A 38 0.07 89.89 -58.36
N VAL A 39 1.38 89.64 -58.33
CA VAL A 39 2.36 90.43 -59.10
C VAL A 39 2.16 90.23 -60.60
N LEU A 40 1.92 88.98 -61.02
CA LEU A 40 1.65 88.65 -62.42
C LEU A 40 0.30 89.17 -62.92
N SER A 41 -0.71 89.31 -62.05
CA SER A 41 -2.04 89.81 -62.43
C SER A 41 -2.11 91.33 -62.56
N THR A 42 -1.18 92.06 -61.96
CA THR A 42 -1.18 93.53 -61.87
C THR A 42 -0.19 94.21 -62.83
N ASN A 43 0.80 93.48 -63.32
CA ASN A 43 1.85 94.00 -64.20
C ASN A 43 1.77 93.35 -65.59
N ASN A 44 1.97 94.15 -66.65
CA ASN A 44 2.14 93.61 -68.01
C ASN A 44 3.63 93.33 -68.29
N ALA A 45 3.93 92.36 -69.15
CA ALA A 45 5.29 91.92 -69.46
C ALA A 45 6.22 93.02 -70.06
N ASN A 46 5.67 94.17 -70.44
CA ASN A 46 6.41 95.30 -71.02
C ASN A 46 6.59 96.50 -70.06
N ASP A 47 6.09 96.42 -68.82
CA ASP A 47 6.23 97.51 -67.84
C ASP A 47 7.64 97.51 -67.21
N THR A 48 8.41 98.57 -67.47
CA THR A 48 9.70 98.84 -66.81
C THR A 48 9.73 100.29 -66.29
N PRO A 49 9.85 100.54 -64.97
CA PRO A 49 10.05 99.58 -63.88
C PRO A 49 8.76 98.84 -63.47
N LEU A 50 8.94 97.62 -62.93
CA LEU A 50 7.88 96.79 -62.36
C LEU A 50 7.17 97.50 -61.21
N ASP A 51 5.84 97.61 -61.29
CA ASP A 51 5.04 98.24 -60.25
C ASP A 51 4.71 97.24 -59.13
N LEU A 52 5.50 97.32 -58.06
CA LEU A 52 5.27 96.57 -56.82
C LEU A 52 4.34 97.32 -55.86
N SER A 53 4.07 98.59 -56.11
CA SER A 53 3.26 99.40 -55.20
C SER A 53 1.79 98.99 -55.24
N THR A 54 1.26 98.65 -56.42
CA THR A 54 -0.13 98.22 -56.60
C THR A 54 -0.42 96.86 -55.92
N PRO A 55 0.33 95.76 -56.13
CA PRO A 55 0.16 94.50 -55.40
C PRO A 55 0.31 94.65 -53.89
N LEU A 56 1.31 95.42 -53.45
CA LEU A 56 1.59 95.62 -52.04
C LEU A 56 0.47 96.40 -51.37
N SER A 57 -0.06 97.43 -52.03
CA SER A 57 -1.22 98.17 -51.52
C SER A 57 -2.44 97.25 -51.39
N ARG A 58 -2.68 96.37 -52.37
CA ARG A 58 -3.79 95.41 -52.35
C ARG A 58 -3.70 94.43 -51.18
N VAL A 59 -2.52 93.81 -50.98
CA VAL A 59 -2.30 92.90 -49.83
C VAL A 59 -2.44 93.63 -48.51
N LEU A 60 -1.94 94.87 -48.40
CA LEU A 60 -2.09 95.65 -47.18
C LEU A 60 -3.56 95.97 -46.89
N PHE A 61 -4.35 96.32 -47.89
CA PHE A 61 -5.80 96.50 -47.72
C PHE A 61 -6.48 95.20 -47.29
N ASP A 62 -6.11 94.06 -47.89
CA ASP A 62 -6.71 92.76 -47.54
C ASP A 62 -6.33 92.34 -46.10
N ILE A 63 -5.08 92.55 -45.66
CA ILE A 63 -4.65 92.30 -44.27
C ILE A 63 -5.40 93.21 -43.30
N GLN A 64 -5.49 94.51 -43.60
CA GLN A 64 -6.19 95.46 -42.75
C GLN A 64 -7.67 95.10 -42.57
N GLU A 65 -8.30 94.60 -43.63
CA GLU A 65 -9.69 94.17 -43.57
C GLU A 65 -9.86 92.83 -42.84
N ILE A 66 -8.93 91.87 -43.01
CA ILE A 66 -8.92 90.63 -42.22
C ILE A 66 -8.73 90.95 -40.74
N ASP A 67 -7.80 91.84 -40.40
CA ASP A 67 -7.55 92.27 -39.02
C ASP A 67 -8.78 92.99 -38.45
N SER A 68 -9.39 93.90 -39.23
CA SER A 68 -10.62 94.60 -38.81
C SER A 68 -11.77 93.61 -38.60
N HIS A 69 -11.89 92.60 -39.45
CA HIS A 69 -12.92 91.58 -39.39
C HIS A 69 -12.70 90.62 -38.22
N ILE A 70 -11.47 90.18 -37.98
CA ILE A 70 -11.10 89.38 -36.81
C ILE A 70 -11.35 90.19 -35.54
N ASP A 71 -10.98 91.47 -35.50
CA ASP A 71 -11.25 92.34 -34.35
C ASP A 71 -12.75 92.52 -34.14
N LEU A 72 -13.53 92.72 -35.21
CA LEU A 72 -14.98 92.86 -35.12
C LEU A 72 -15.63 91.57 -34.64
N LEU A 73 -15.27 90.41 -35.20
CA LEU A 73 -15.78 89.10 -34.80
C LEU A 73 -15.35 88.77 -33.38
N THR A 74 -14.09 88.98 -33.03
CA THR A 74 -13.55 88.71 -31.69
C THR A 74 -14.20 89.63 -30.67
N THR A 75 -14.45 90.90 -31.00
CA THR A 75 -15.11 91.85 -30.10
C THR A 75 -16.61 91.54 -29.96
N ARG A 76 -17.29 91.21 -31.07
CA ARG A 76 -18.73 90.86 -31.10
C ARG A 76 -19.00 89.52 -30.41
N SER A 77 -18.11 88.55 -30.58
CA SER A 77 -18.20 87.19 -30.02
C SER A 77 -17.27 86.94 -28.82
N ALA A 78 -16.67 87.98 -28.25
CA ALA A 78 -15.76 87.90 -27.10
C ALA A 78 -16.40 87.13 -25.94
N ILE A 79 -17.67 87.43 -25.65
CA ILE A 79 -18.41 86.81 -24.56
C ILE A 79 -18.64 85.31 -24.82
N PRO A 80 -19.18 84.88 -25.98
CA PRO A 80 -19.27 83.46 -26.35
C PRO A 80 -17.95 82.67 -26.30
N LEU A 81 -16.84 83.25 -26.78
CA LEU A 81 -15.54 82.57 -26.78
C LEU A 81 -14.99 82.40 -25.36
N LEU A 82 -15.13 83.43 -24.52
CA LEU A 82 -14.75 83.38 -23.12
C LEU A 82 -15.66 82.44 -22.33
N SER A 83 -16.97 82.41 -22.61
CA SER A 83 -17.89 81.48 -21.96
C SER A 83 -17.60 80.03 -22.35
N HIS A 84 -17.37 79.74 -23.63
CA HIS A 84 -17.00 78.40 -24.10
C HIS A 84 -15.68 77.93 -23.46
N THR A 85 -14.64 78.78 -23.46
CA THR A 85 -13.35 78.45 -22.86
C THR A 85 -13.47 78.22 -21.35
N LYS A 86 -14.28 79.04 -20.67
CA LYS A 86 -14.58 78.90 -19.25
C LYS A 86 -15.33 77.59 -18.97
N GLU A 87 -16.40 77.30 -19.71
CA GLU A 87 -17.18 76.07 -19.57
C GLU A 87 -16.34 74.82 -19.85
N GLN A 88 -15.48 74.84 -20.88
CA GLN A 88 -14.57 73.75 -21.19
C GLN A 88 -13.54 73.52 -20.07
N THR A 89 -13.00 74.60 -19.50
CA THR A 89 -12.04 74.54 -18.39
C THR A 89 -12.73 74.02 -17.13
N GLU A 90 -13.94 74.49 -16.84
CA GLU A 90 -14.75 74.01 -15.72
C GLU A 90 -15.15 72.54 -15.87
N ALA A 91 -15.57 72.11 -17.07
CA ALA A 91 -15.91 70.73 -17.35
C ALA A 91 -14.69 69.80 -17.22
N SER A 92 -13.54 70.22 -17.76
CA SER A 92 -12.28 69.47 -17.62
C SER A 92 -11.85 69.39 -16.14
N GLY A 93 -12.00 70.47 -15.38
CA GLY A 93 -11.74 70.50 -13.94
C GLY A 93 -12.64 69.54 -13.17
N ARG A 94 -13.94 69.49 -13.49
CA ARG A 94 -14.89 68.54 -12.88
C ARG A 94 -14.51 67.11 -13.20
N ILE A 95 -14.20 66.79 -14.46
CA ILE A 95 -13.79 65.44 -14.88
C ILE A 95 -12.52 65.01 -14.14
N VAL A 96 -11.50 65.86 -14.08
CA VAL A 96 -10.25 65.55 -13.36
C VAL A 96 -10.53 65.35 -11.86
N SER A 97 -11.38 66.16 -11.24
CA SER A 97 -11.72 66.00 -9.83
C SER A 97 -12.45 64.70 -9.51
N GLU A 98 -13.39 64.29 -10.37
CA GLU A 98 -14.11 63.01 -10.24
C GLU A 98 -13.18 61.82 -10.47
N VAL A 99 -12.35 61.88 -11.52
CA VAL A 99 -11.38 60.82 -11.82
C VAL A 99 -10.35 60.69 -10.69
N ASP A 100 -9.85 61.80 -10.15
CA ASP A 100 -8.91 61.78 -9.03
C ASP A 100 -9.57 61.21 -7.75
N GLY A 101 -10.85 61.53 -7.50
CA GLY A 101 -11.64 60.90 -6.44
C GLY A 101 -11.80 59.38 -6.62
N GLN A 102 -12.08 58.93 -7.85
CA GLN A 102 -12.20 57.51 -8.17
C GLN A 102 -10.86 56.78 -8.06
N ILE A 103 -9.76 57.38 -8.53
CA ILE A 103 -8.42 56.79 -8.40
C ILE A 103 -8.02 56.66 -6.93
N LYS A 104 -8.30 57.67 -6.10
CA LYS A 104 -8.04 57.62 -4.66
C LYS A 104 -8.84 56.51 -3.99
N SER A 105 -10.15 56.46 -4.23
CA SER A 105 -10.99 55.40 -3.64
C SER A 105 -10.59 54.00 -4.11
N LEU A 106 -10.15 53.84 -5.36
CA LEU A 106 -9.61 52.58 -5.86
C LEU A 106 -8.31 52.21 -5.14
N ASN A 107 -7.37 53.14 -5.01
CA ASN A 107 -6.11 52.91 -4.31
C ASN A 107 -6.34 52.54 -2.83
N ASP A 108 -7.25 53.24 -2.16
CA ASP A 108 -7.63 52.94 -0.78
C ASP A 108 -8.25 51.53 -0.67
N SER A 109 -9.12 51.16 -1.61
CA SER A 109 -9.71 49.81 -1.65
C SER A 109 -8.65 48.71 -1.92
N TYR A 110 -7.65 48.98 -2.75
CA TYR A 110 -6.54 48.05 -2.99
C TYR A 110 -5.65 47.88 -1.76
N GLN A 111 -5.31 48.98 -1.07
CA GLN A 111 -4.55 48.94 0.17
C GLN A 111 -5.31 48.17 1.26
N GLN A 112 -6.63 48.37 1.32
CA GLN A 112 -7.47 47.60 2.22
C GLN A 112 -7.47 46.11 1.86
N LEU A 113 -7.62 45.76 0.57
CA LEU A 113 -7.58 44.38 0.10
C LEU A 113 -6.23 43.70 0.37
N GLU A 114 -5.13 44.40 0.12
CA GLU A 114 -3.78 43.88 0.39
C GLU A 114 -3.61 43.55 1.87
N LYS A 115 -4.05 44.46 2.75
CA LYS A 115 -3.94 44.28 4.20
C LYS A 115 -4.88 43.22 4.75
N GLU A 116 -6.14 43.20 4.30
CA GLU A 116 -7.17 42.32 4.85
C GLU A 116 -7.15 40.92 4.24
N VAL A 117 -6.77 40.77 2.98
CA VAL A 117 -6.84 39.48 2.27
C VAL A 117 -5.45 38.91 2.03
N ILE A 118 -4.53 39.65 1.42
CA ILE A 118 -3.23 39.09 1.01
C ILE A 118 -2.38 38.76 2.24
N GLN A 119 -2.21 39.72 3.16
CA GLN A 119 -1.42 39.51 4.37
C GLN A 119 -2.05 38.42 5.26
N LYS A 120 -3.38 38.43 5.42
CA LYS A 120 -4.08 37.40 6.21
C LYS A 120 -4.01 36.01 5.58
N HIS A 121 -4.03 35.92 4.25
CA HIS A 121 -3.84 34.67 3.55
C HIS A 121 -2.42 34.12 3.74
N ALA A 122 -1.40 34.98 3.65
CA ALA A 122 -0.02 34.59 3.92
C ALA A 122 0.17 34.07 5.36
N GLU A 123 -0.38 34.77 6.36
CA GLU A 123 -0.40 34.30 7.75
C GLU A 123 -1.14 32.95 7.88
N ALA A 124 -2.28 32.79 7.20
CA ALA A 124 -3.05 31.54 7.22
C ALA A 124 -2.29 30.37 6.58
N ASP A 125 -1.51 30.62 5.53
CA ASP A 125 -0.67 29.60 4.89
C ASP A 125 0.47 29.15 5.81
N GLU A 126 1.09 30.07 6.56
CA GLU A 126 2.06 29.70 7.60
C GLU A 126 1.41 28.82 8.68
N VAL A 127 0.24 29.20 9.18
CA VAL A 127 -0.51 28.41 10.18
C VAL A 127 -0.89 27.04 9.61
N LYS A 128 -1.29 26.96 8.34
CA LYS A 128 -1.58 25.70 7.65
C LYS A 128 -0.35 24.81 7.58
N GLN A 129 0.83 25.36 7.28
CA GLN A 129 2.09 24.59 7.28
C GLN A 129 2.43 24.06 8.67
N VAL A 130 2.29 24.90 9.71
CA VAL A 130 2.50 24.50 11.10
C VAL A 130 1.51 23.41 11.50
N ALA A 131 0.23 23.57 11.17
CA ALA A 131 -0.82 22.57 11.45
C ALA A 131 -0.56 21.24 10.72
N SER A 132 -0.09 21.27 9.47
CA SER A 132 0.30 20.06 8.73
C SER A 132 1.44 19.33 9.42
N ARG A 133 2.50 20.05 9.82
CA ARG A 133 3.65 19.46 10.54
C ARG A 133 3.21 18.89 11.89
N LEU A 134 2.36 19.60 12.64
CA LEU A 134 1.82 19.11 13.90
C LEU A 134 0.97 17.85 13.71
N TRP A 135 0.17 17.79 12.65
CA TRP A 135 -0.61 16.60 12.33
C TRP A 135 0.28 15.41 11.97
N ASP A 136 1.31 15.62 11.14
CA ASP A 136 2.28 14.57 10.78
C ASP A 136 3.01 14.04 12.02
N THR A 137 3.45 14.93 12.92
CA THR A 137 4.10 14.53 14.18
C THR A 137 3.16 13.79 15.12
N LEU A 138 1.90 14.22 15.25
CA LEU A 138 0.89 13.55 16.07
C LEU A 138 0.55 12.17 15.51
N ARG A 139 0.39 12.05 14.19
CA ARG A 139 0.11 10.79 13.51
C ARG A 139 1.25 9.81 13.72
N LEU A 140 2.49 10.23 13.46
CA LEU A 140 3.67 9.39 13.70
C LEU A 140 3.80 9.01 15.18
N GLY A 141 3.62 9.96 16.09
CA GLY A 141 3.69 9.73 17.53
C GLY A 141 2.65 8.73 18.04
N ARG A 142 1.42 8.77 17.51
CA ARG A 142 0.37 7.79 17.83
C ARG A 142 0.72 6.39 17.33
N ALA A 143 1.22 6.28 16.10
CA ALA A 143 1.63 5.00 15.53
C ALA A 143 2.82 4.39 16.29
N VAL A 144 3.85 5.20 16.60
CA VAL A 144 4.97 4.81 17.48
C VAL A 144 4.46 4.35 18.84
N GLY A 145 3.56 5.11 19.46
CA GLY A 145 2.96 4.77 20.76
C GLY A 145 2.23 3.43 20.73
N ARG A 146 1.44 3.17 19.68
CA ARG A 146 0.75 1.88 19.48
C ARG A 146 1.75 0.73 19.30
N CYS A 147 2.78 0.89 18.47
CA CYS A 147 3.83 -0.13 18.30
C CYS A 147 4.57 -0.43 19.59
N LEU A 148 4.95 0.59 20.37
CA LEU A 148 5.64 0.39 21.65
C LEU A 148 4.74 -0.26 22.70
N GLN A 149 3.45 0.07 22.74
CA GLN A 149 2.48 -0.59 23.62
C GLN A 149 2.31 -2.07 23.27
N LEU A 150 2.19 -2.40 21.98
CA LEU A 150 2.14 -3.79 21.51
C LEU A 150 3.45 -4.53 21.77
N GLY A 151 4.60 -3.87 21.60
CA GLY A 151 5.92 -4.40 21.95
C GLY A 151 6.04 -4.75 23.43
N ARG A 152 5.63 -3.83 24.30
CA ARG A 152 5.58 -4.08 25.76
C ARG A 152 4.62 -5.21 26.09
N GLN A 153 3.45 -5.27 25.46
CA GLN A 153 2.51 -6.36 25.66
C GLN A 153 3.12 -7.71 25.24
N LEU A 154 3.87 -7.73 24.13
CA LEU A 154 4.56 -8.91 23.64
C LEU A 154 5.64 -9.40 24.62
N GLU A 155 6.44 -8.49 25.19
CA GLU A 155 7.44 -8.84 26.20
C GLU A 155 6.81 -9.45 27.45
N VAL A 156 5.72 -8.86 27.95
CA VAL A 156 4.99 -9.39 29.11
C VAL A 156 4.45 -10.79 28.81
N GLN A 157 3.82 -10.97 27.65
CA GLN A 157 3.29 -12.29 27.24
C GLN A 157 4.41 -13.32 27.02
N HIS A 158 5.57 -12.93 26.46
CA HIS A 158 6.70 -13.84 26.36
C HIS A 158 7.28 -14.17 27.74
N ALA A 159 7.36 -13.22 28.67
CA ALA A 159 7.86 -13.50 30.02
C ALA A 159 7.03 -14.58 30.72
N GLU A 160 5.71 -14.62 30.47
CA GLU A 160 4.82 -15.67 30.97
C GLU A 160 5.09 -17.06 30.36
N LEU A 161 5.68 -17.12 29.16
CA LEU A 161 6.07 -18.35 28.44
C LEU A 161 7.38 -18.96 28.98
N ALA A 162 8.12 -18.26 29.85
CA ALA A 162 9.40 -18.73 30.35
C ALA A 162 9.28 -20.06 31.14
N PRO A 163 10.19 -21.02 30.91
CA PRO A 163 10.12 -22.35 31.52
C PRO A 163 10.28 -22.26 33.05
N GLY A 164 9.22 -22.57 33.80
CA GLY A 164 9.22 -22.55 35.26
C GLY A 164 7.90 -22.13 35.91
N THR A 165 7.01 -21.48 35.17
CA THR A 165 5.62 -21.24 35.59
C THR A 165 4.84 -22.55 35.44
N LYS A 166 4.17 -23.00 36.51
CA LYS A 166 3.55 -24.34 36.63
C LYS A 166 2.38 -24.62 35.66
N LYS A 167 2.13 -23.73 34.70
CA LYS A 167 1.19 -23.89 33.60
C LYS A 167 1.84 -23.29 32.34
N GLU A 168 2.40 -24.14 31.49
CA GLU A 168 2.67 -23.79 30.10
C GLU A 168 1.31 -23.58 29.42
N ASP A 169 0.73 -22.40 29.61
CA ASP A 169 -0.53 -22.04 28.98
C ASP A 169 -0.27 -21.89 27.48
N HIS A 170 -0.47 -22.96 26.74
CA HIS A 170 -0.35 -23.05 25.29
C HIS A 170 -1.21 -22.00 24.54
N ARG A 171 -2.16 -21.37 25.25
CA ARG A 171 -2.94 -20.21 24.80
C ARG A 171 -2.12 -18.93 24.71
N ILE A 172 -1.07 -18.78 25.53
CA ILE A 172 -0.15 -17.65 25.50
C ILE A 172 0.59 -17.60 24.15
N LEU A 173 1.00 -18.75 23.61
CA LEU A 173 1.61 -18.83 22.27
C LEU A 173 0.73 -18.19 21.20
N VAL A 174 -0.57 -18.52 21.20
CA VAL A 174 -1.54 -17.95 20.26
C VAL A 174 -1.77 -16.45 20.50
N ARG A 175 -1.72 -16.00 21.76
CA ARG A 175 -1.82 -14.56 22.06
C ARG A 175 -0.59 -13.80 21.57
N CYS A 176 0.61 -14.34 21.81
CA CYS A 176 1.87 -13.77 21.30
C CYS A 176 1.84 -13.66 19.77
N THR A 177 1.37 -14.70 19.06
CA THR A 177 1.30 -14.63 17.59
C THR A 177 0.33 -13.58 17.10
N HIS A 178 -0.84 -13.42 17.72
CA HIS A 178 -1.76 -12.34 17.37
C HIS A 178 -1.16 -10.95 17.63
N THR A 179 -0.40 -10.77 18.71
CA THR A 179 0.30 -9.50 18.97
C THR A 179 1.44 -9.25 17.97
N ILE A 180 2.21 -10.28 17.60
CA ILE A 180 3.24 -10.19 16.54
C ILE A 180 2.59 -9.83 15.19
N LEU A 181 1.44 -10.44 14.87
CA LEU A 181 0.71 -10.15 13.63
C LEU A 181 0.14 -8.74 13.62
N ALA A 182 -0.39 -8.25 14.75
CA ALA A 182 -0.83 -6.86 14.86
C ALA A 182 0.34 -5.86 14.71
N LEU A 183 1.53 -6.20 15.22
CA LEU A 183 2.74 -5.41 14.98
C LEU A 183 3.13 -5.42 13.50
N ARG A 184 3.13 -6.58 12.84
CA ARG A 184 3.41 -6.69 11.40
C ARG A 184 2.40 -5.92 10.57
N GLU A 185 1.12 -5.99 10.92
CA GLU A 185 0.07 -5.23 10.24
C GLU A 185 0.39 -3.75 10.22
N ILE A 186 0.70 -3.14 11.36
CA ILE A 186 1.03 -1.71 11.44
C ILE A 186 2.30 -1.39 10.63
N LEU A 187 3.27 -2.30 10.60
CA LEU A 187 4.54 -2.12 9.89
C LEU A 187 4.44 -2.35 8.37
N GLU A 188 3.51 -3.19 7.91
CA GLU A 188 3.29 -3.51 6.49
C GLU A 188 2.43 -2.46 5.77
N HIS A 189 1.55 -1.76 6.49
CA HIS A 189 0.72 -0.66 5.97
C HIS A 189 1.54 0.62 5.72
N LYS A 190 2.47 0.57 4.75
CA LYS A 190 3.39 1.66 4.38
C LYS A 190 2.82 2.64 3.34
N GLY A 191 1.53 2.53 3.00
CA GLY A 191 0.87 3.37 2.01
C GLY A 191 0.78 4.85 2.40
N HIS A 192 0.51 5.72 1.41
CA HIS A 192 0.26 7.13 1.66
C HIS A 192 -1.00 7.31 2.53
N GLY A 193 -0.86 7.91 3.70
CA GLY A 193 -1.97 8.08 4.66
C GLY A 193 -2.15 6.92 5.65
N GLU A 194 -1.44 5.82 5.49
CA GLU A 194 -1.55 4.64 6.37
C GLU A 194 -0.69 4.74 7.63
N GLU A 195 -1.02 3.97 8.66
CA GLU A 195 -0.36 4.07 9.96
C GLU A 195 1.16 3.81 9.89
N GLY A 196 1.64 2.97 8.98
CA GLY A 196 3.05 2.59 8.79
C GLY A 196 3.93 3.63 8.10
N GLN A 197 3.36 4.71 7.55
CA GLN A 197 4.10 5.69 6.77
C GLN A 197 5.17 6.40 7.63
N GLY A 198 6.45 6.11 7.35
CA GLY A 198 7.58 6.74 8.03
C GLY A 198 8.01 6.07 9.34
N LEU A 199 7.38 4.98 9.77
CA LEU A 199 7.79 4.24 10.98
C LEU A 199 9.20 3.67 10.85
N ASP A 200 9.59 3.21 9.67
CA ASP A 200 10.92 2.67 9.39
C ASP A 200 12.04 3.71 9.60
N ARG A 201 11.73 5.00 9.64
CA ARG A 201 12.72 6.08 9.86
C ARG A 201 13.00 6.33 11.33
N VAL A 202 12.18 5.80 12.23
CA VAL A 202 12.28 6.03 13.67
C VAL A 202 13.15 4.94 14.30
N ASP A 203 14.29 5.33 14.88
CA ASP A 203 15.26 4.37 15.44
C ASP A 203 14.68 3.53 16.58
N ALA A 204 13.75 4.09 17.37
CA ALA A 204 13.07 3.33 18.43
C ALA A 204 12.24 2.14 17.88
N ILE A 205 11.64 2.29 16.69
CA ILE A 205 10.87 1.21 16.05
C ILE A 205 11.82 0.17 15.45
N ARG A 206 12.94 0.59 14.85
CA ARG A 206 14.00 -0.35 14.41
C ARG A 206 14.55 -1.16 15.59
N ALA A 207 14.86 -0.48 16.70
CA ALA A 207 15.30 -1.14 17.92
C ALA A 207 14.25 -2.12 18.46
N LEU A 208 12.96 -1.76 18.44
CA LEU A 208 11.87 -2.66 18.81
C LEU A 208 11.79 -3.89 17.89
N GLN A 209 12.00 -3.73 16.59
CA GLN A 209 12.02 -4.85 15.64
C GLN A 209 13.20 -5.78 15.90
N ASP A 210 14.41 -5.23 16.00
CA ASP A 210 15.65 -5.98 16.09
C ASP A 210 15.86 -6.64 17.45
N VAL A 211 15.53 -5.94 18.54
CA VAL A 211 15.80 -6.40 19.91
C VAL A 211 14.66 -7.22 20.48
N VAL A 212 13.41 -6.89 20.13
CA VAL A 212 12.22 -7.48 20.76
C VAL A 212 11.47 -8.38 19.78
N THR A 213 11.02 -7.83 18.65
CA THR A 213 10.06 -8.52 17.77
C THR A 213 10.68 -9.76 17.12
N VAL A 214 11.86 -9.63 16.49
CA VAL A 214 12.53 -10.73 15.78
C VAL A 214 12.98 -11.85 16.73
N PRO A 215 13.63 -11.57 17.88
CA PRO A 215 14.02 -12.62 18.82
C PRO A 215 12.83 -13.33 19.45
N ILE A 216 11.78 -12.60 19.85
CA ILE A 216 10.56 -13.19 20.41
C ILE A 216 9.85 -14.05 19.37
N GLU A 217 9.75 -13.59 18.12
CA GLU A 217 9.18 -14.37 17.04
C GLU A 217 9.93 -15.70 16.83
N LYS A 218 11.27 -15.64 16.82
CA LYS A 218 12.11 -16.84 16.69
C LYS A 218 11.88 -17.81 17.86
N SER A 219 11.84 -17.29 19.08
CA SER A 219 11.56 -18.08 20.30
C SER A 219 10.18 -18.74 20.26
N VAL A 220 9.13 -18.01 19.87
CA VAL A 220 7.76 -18.53 19.71
C VAL A 220 7.70 -19.61 18.62
N ARG A 221 8.45 -19.44 17.52
CA ARG A 221 8.57 -20.46 16.47
C ARG A 221 9.24 -21.72 16.99
N GLU A 222 10.40 -21.59 17.63
CA GLU A 222 11.18 -22.72 18.15
C GLU A 222 10.41 -23.51 19.23
N THR A 223 9.68 -22.82 20.11
CA THR A 223 8.82 -23.46 21.11
C THR A 223 7.66 -24.21 20.47
N ALA A 224 7.00 -23.64 19.46
CA ALA A 224 5.93 -24.33 18.72
C ALA A 224 6.46 -25.55 17.94
N GLU A 225 7.63 -25.45 17.32
CA GLU A 225 8.29 -26.59 16.67
C GLU A 225 8.64 -27.70 17.69
N ARG A 226 9.13 -27.33 18.88
CA ARG A 226 9.44 -28.28 19.95
C ARG A 226 8.20 -29.05 20.37
N ILE A 227 7.07 -28.36 20.60
CA ILE A 227 5.79 -28.98 20.98
C ILE A 227 5.32 -30.00 19.93
N ILE A 228 5.50 -29.70 18.64
CA ILE A 228 5.13 -30.65 17.56
C ILE A 228 6.09 -31.85 17.54
N ARG A 229 7.40 -31.64 17.74
CA ARG A 229 8.40 -32.73 17.78
C ARG A 229 8.19 -33.67 18.97
N GLU A 230 7.75 -33.13 20.10
CA GLU A 230 7.47 -33.88 21.33
C GLU A 230 6.05 -34.50 21.36
N PHE A 231 5.27 -34.34 20.29
CA PHE A 231 3.93 -34.88 20.23
C PHE A 231 3.92 -36.41 20.40
N SER A 232 3.23 -36.87 21.42
CA SER A 232 2.94 -38.28 21.65
C SER A 232 1.63 -38.40 22.41
N MET A 233 0.66 -39.11 21.86
CA MET A 233 -0.49 -39.60 22.62
C MET A 233 -0.10 -40.98 23.15
N GLY A 234 -0.04 -41.14 24.47
CA GLY A 234 0.52 -42.33 25.11
C GLY A 234 0.16 -43.66 24.43
N SER A 235 1.16 -44.52 24.30
CA SER A 235 1.06 -45.85 23.71
C SER A 235 0.23 -46.80 24.59
N THR A 236 -0.30 -47.85 23.97
CA THR A 236 -1.04 -49.00 24.54
C THR A 236 -0.35 -49.73 25.70
N ALA A 237 0.87 -49.36 26.10
CA ALA A 237 1.65 -49.99 27.15
C ALA A 237 1.90 -49.13 28.42
N GLY A 238 1.30 -47.95 28.57
CA GLY A 238 1.24 -47.28 29.88
C GLY A 238 1.17 -45.75 29.92
N SER A 239 0.34 -45.26 30.85
CA SER A 239 0.50 -44.02 31.64
C SER A 239 0.38 -42.64 30.97
N SER A 240 -0.59 -42.42 30.05
CA SER A 240 -1.15 -41.06 29.92
C SER A 240 -2.64 -41.06 30.21
N THR A 241 -3.08 -40.28 31.20
CA THR A 241 -4.50 -40.12 31.50
C THR A 241 -5.21 -39.45 30.31
N PHE A 242 -6.52 -39.67 30.16
CA PHE A 242 -7.31 -39.00 29.11
C PHE A 242 -7.09 -37.49 29.12
N ALA A 243 -7.03 -36.88 30.31
CA ALA A 243 -6.72 -35.46 30.51
C ALA A 243 -5.36 -35.06 29.90
N GLN A 244 -4.30 -35.86 30.11
CA GLN A 244 -2.98 -35.59 29.53
C GLN A 244 -2.98 -35.72 28.00
N SER A 245 -3.76 -36.65 27.44
CA SER A 245 -3.88 -36.81 25.99
C SER A 245 -4.67 -35.66 25.34
N GLU A 246 -5.73 -35.18 26.01
CA GLU A 246 -6.50 -34.03 25.57
C GLU A 246 -5.70 -32.73 25.68
N GLU A 247 -4.90 -32.59 26.74
CA GLU A 247 -3.99 -31.46 26.91
C GLU A 247 -2.88 -31.47 25.85
N ALA A 248 -2.26 -32.62 25.55
CA ALA A 248 -1.29 -32.75 24.47
C ALA A 248 -1.89 -32.40 23.10
N LYS A 249 -3.15 -32.79 22.85
CA LYS A 249 -3.91 -32.38 21.66
C LYS A 249 -4.14 -30.86 21.63
N ALA A 250 -4.56 -30.26 22.75
CA ALA A 250 -4.79 -28.82 22.81
C ALA A 250 -3.49 -28.02 22.58
N ARG A 251 -2.36 -28.47 23.16
CA ARG A 251 -1.03 -27.87 22.98
C ARG A 251 -0.57 -27.92 21.53
N THR A 252 -0.72 -29.08 20.88
CA THR A 252 -0.36 -29.24 19.47
C THR A 252 -1.24 -28.41 18.53
N ILE A 253 -2.54 -28.32 18.79
CA ILE A 253 -3.43 -27.44 18.02
C ILE A 253 -2.97 -25.97 18.12
N SER A 254 -2.63 -25.49 19.32
CA SER A 254 -2.11 -24.13 19.48
C SER A 254 -0.75 -23.93 18.82
N ALA A 255 0.15 -24.92 18.85
CA ALA A 255 1.44 -24.85 18.18
C ALA A 255 1.29 -24.81 16.65
N LEU A 256 0.41 -25.64 16.08
CA LEU A 256 0.07 -25.65 14.66
C LEU A 256 -0.58 -24.33 14.23
N THR A 257 -1.52 -23.83 15.02
CA THR A 257 -2.15 -22.51 14.81
C THR A 257 -1.11 -21.40 14.83
N THR A 258 -0.17 -21.45 15.76
CA THR A 258 0.95 -20.50 15.90
C THR A 258 1.83 -20.53 14.65
N LEU A 259 2.29 -21.70 14.20
CA LEU A 259 3.14 -21.81 13.01
C LEU A 259 2.41 -21.45 11.72
N TYR A 260 1.12 -21.77 11.61
CA TYR A 260 0.29 -21.37 10.49
C TYR A 260 0.19 -19.84 10.40
N LEU A 261 -0.13 -19.18 11.51
CA LEU A 261 -0.31 -17.74 11.59
C LEU A 261 1.00 -16.96 11.46
N LEU A 262 2.11 -17.48 11.95
CA LEU A 262 3.39 -16.77 11.89
C LEU A 262 4.03 -16.85 10.49
N SER A 263 3.63 -17.85 9.69
CA SER A 263 4.27 -18.17 8.41
C SER A 263 4.35 -16.98 7.45
N PRO A 264 5.38 -16.93 6.58
CA PRO A 264 5.66 -15.76 5.77
C PRO A 264 4.47 -15.37 4.88
N THR A 265 4.09 -14.10 4.94
CA THR A 265 3.01 -13.48 4.14
C THR A 265 3.53 -12.70 2.93
N ALA A 266 4.84 -12.51 2.85
CA ALA A 266 5.50 -11.90 1.70
C ALA A 266 5.57 -12.91 0.54
N LEU A 267 4.53 -12.95 -0.30
CA LEU A 267 4.55 -13.76 -1.51
C LEU A 267 5.22 -13.02 -2.66
N ALA A 268 6.02 -13.76 -3.44
CA ALA A 268 6.42 -13.32 -4.76
C ALA A 268 5.18 -13.22 -5.69
N LYS A 269 5.24 -12.32 -6.69
CA LYS A 269 4.13 -12.12 -7.63
C LYS A 269 3.74 -13.45 -8.30
N GLY A 270 2.51 -13.91 -8.04
CA GLY A 270 1.89 -15.07 -8.70
C GLY A 270 1.94 -16.38 -7.92
N GLU A 271 2.51 -16.42 -6.72
CA GLU A 271 2.53 -17.62 -5.89
C GLU A 271 1.26 -17.72 -5.03
N LYS A 272 0.80 -18.94 -4.72
CA LYS A 272 -0.29 -19.16 -3.76
C LYS A 272 0.31 -19.30 -2.37
N TRP A 273 -0.31 -18.69 -1.37
CA TRP A 273 0.22 -18.73 0.00
C TRP A 273 0.17 -20.15 0.55
N ALA A 274 1.29 -20.60 1.12
CA ALA A 274 1.39 -21.88 1.81
C ALA A 274 2.02 -21.68 3.19
N PRO A 275 1.51 -22.36 4.24
CA PRO A 275 2.03 -22.25 5.59
C PRO A 275 3.36 -23.02 5.73
N THR A 276 4.44 -22.46 5.19
CA THR A 276 5.75 -23.13 5.04
C THR A 276 6.32 -23.64 6.36
N TRP A 277 6.28 -22.85 7.43
CA TRP A 277 6.84 -23.27 8.72
C TRP A 277 6.07 -24.42 9.37
N MET A 278 4.75 -24.44 9.22
CA MET A 278 3.93 -25.56 9.68
C MET A 278 4.23 -26.84 8.89
N LEU A 279 4.32 -26.72 7.55
CA LEU A 279 4.65 -27.84 6.67
C LEU A 279 6.02 -28.42 6.98
N LEU A 280 7.04 -27.56 7.15
CA LEU A 280 8.40 -27.99 7.50
C LEU A 280 8.46 -28.67 8.87
N ALA A 281 7.78 -28.13 9.89
CA ALA A 281 7.75 -28.74 11.21
C ALA A 281 7.13 -30.15 11.19
N LEU A 282 6.03 -30.32 10.44
CA LEU A 282 5.37 -31.62 10.26
C LEU A 282 6.21 -32.59 9.44
N GLU A 283 6.87 -32.12 8.37
CA GLU A 283 7.78 -32.91 7.56
C GLU A 283 8.96 -33.43 8.39
N VAL A 284 9.56 -32.57 9.24
CA VAL A 284 10.66 -32.96 10.14
C VAL A 284 10.19 -34.00 11.16
N TYR A 285 8.99 -33.85 11.73
CA TYR A 285 8.41 -34.84 12.65
C TYR A 285 8.22 -36.20 11.96
N LEU A 286 7.65 -36.22 10.75
CA LEU A 286 7.44 -37.45 9.97
C LEU A 286 8.78 -38.11 9.58
N LYS A 287 9.75 -37.33 9.10
CA LYS A 287 11.09 -37.85 8.75
C LYS A 287 11.81 -38.43 9.96
N THR A 288 11.74 -37.78 11.12
CA THR A 288 12.41 -38.24 12.35
C THR A 288 11.78 -39.53 12.89
N SER A 289 10.44 -39.59 12.92
CA SER A 289 9.71 -40.80 13.34
C SER A 289 9.93 -41.96 12.37
N LEU A 290 10.03 -41.70 11.07
CA LEU A 290 10.32 -42.69 10.04
C LEU A 290 11.76 -43.22 10.16
N GLN A 291 12.77 -42.33 10.18
CA GLN A 291 14.18 -42.71 10.25
C GLN A 291 14.49 -43.54 11.51
N SER A 292 13.96 -43.13 12.66
CA SER A 292 14.13 -43.86 13.92
C SER A 292 13.46 -45.25 13.86
N SER A 293 12.32 -45.38 13.19
CA SER A 293 11.59 -46.65 13.03
C SER A 293 12.29 -47.61 12.06
N ILE A 294 12.83 -47.09 10.95
CA ILE A 294 13.63 -47.87 10.00
C ILE A 294 14.91 -48.37 10.69
N ALA A 295 15.59 -47.53 11.46
CA ALA A 295 16.82 -47.90 12.14
C ALA A 295 16.60 -48.90 13.28
N SER A 296 15.50 -48.81 14.04
CA SER A 296 15.16 -49.82 15.05
C SER A 296 14.77 -51.15 14.42
N LEU A 297 13.96 -51.12 13.36
CA LEU A 297 13.46 -52.33 12.70
C LEU A 297 14.59 -53.06 11.93
N HIS A 298 15.50 -52.33 11.29
CA HIS A 298 16.69 -52.94 10.67
C HIS A 298 17.54 -53.71 11.69
N ARG A 299 17.75 -53.14 12.89
CA ARG A 299 18.52 -53.79 13.96
C ARG A 299 17.79 -55.01 14.53
N SER A 300 16.47 -54.94 14.70
CA SER A 300 15.71 -56.08 15.23
C SER A 300 15.48 -57.21 14.22
N LEU A 301 15.48 -56.92 12.92
CA LEU A 301 15.54 -57.96 11.89
C LEU A 301 16.89 -58.70 11.88
N ALA A 302 17.99 -58.02 12.23
CA ALA A 302 19.27 -58.69 12.45
C ALA A 302 19.30 -59.49 13.78
N ALA A 303 18.48 -59.10 14.77
CA ALA A 303 18.39 -59.68 16.11
C ALA A 303 16.93 -59.94 16.56
N LEU A 304 16.36 -61.05 16.07
CA LEU A 304 14.94 -61.42 16.24
C LEU A 304 14.37 -61.37 17.67
N PRO A 305 15.10 -61.67 18.77
CA PRO A 305 14.53 -61.61 20.12
C PRO A 305 13.97 -60.25 20.53
N THR A 306 14.40 -59.17 19.85
CA THR A 306 13.93 -57.80 20.11
C THR A 306 12.83 -57.34 19.15
N LEU A 307 12.45 -58.19 18.17
CA LEU A 307 11.53 -57.84 17.10
C LEU A 307 10.16 -57.39 17.63
N ASP A 308 9.53 -58.18 18.50
CA ASP A 308 8.20 -57.87 19.04
C ASP A 308 8.16 -56.53 19.77
N ARG A 309 9.21 -56.24 20.55
CA ARG A 309 9.35 -54.95 21.23
C ARG A 309 9.48 -53.80 20.21
N THR A 310 10.34 -53.95 19.22
CA THR A 310 10.52 -52.90 18.19
C THR A 310 9.28 -52.71 17.33
N LEU A 311 8.54 -53.78 17.01
CA LEU A 311 7.28 -53.69 16.28
C LEU A 311 6.21 -52.97 17.11
N ALA A 312 6.14 -53.22 18.42
CA ALA A 312 5.26 -52.47 19.31
C ALA A 312 5.62 -50.97 19.35
N GLU A 313 6.90 -50.62 19.39
CA GLU A 313 7.38 -49.22 19.34
C GLU A 313 7.07 -48.55 17.99
N VAL A 314 7.24 -49.28 16.87
CA VAL A 314 6.91 -48.79 15.52
C VAL A 314 5.41 -48.62 15.34
N ALA A 315 4.61 -49.58 15.81
CA ALA A 315 3.14 -49.47 15.82
C ALA A 315 2.69 -48.24 16.64
N ALA A 316 3.27 -48.00 17.81
CA ALA A 316 2.96 -46.83 18.63
C ALA A 316 3.30 -45.50 17.93
N ARG A 317 4.43 -45.43 17.19
CA ARG A 317 4.76 -44.25 16.39
C ARG A 317 3.78 -44.03 15.24
N CYS A 318 3.33 -45.10 14.59
CA CYS A 318 2.28 -45.01 13.56
C CYS A 318 0.94 -44.56 14.17
N GLN A 319 0.58 -45.04 15.36
CA GLN A 319 -0.61 -44.61 16.09
C GLN A 319 -0.57 -43.10 16.42
N ASN A 320 0.61 -42.58 16.78
CA ASN A 320 0.80 -41.13 16.95
C ASN A 320 0.62 -40.36 15.64
N ILE A 321 1.03 -40.91 14.49
CA ILE A 321 0.82 -40.30 13.17
C ILE A 321 -0.66 -40.31 12.79
N VAL A 322 -1.37 -41.42 13.02
CA VAL A 322 -2.84 -41.52 12.85
C VAL A 322 -3.55 -40.50 13.74
N ALA A 323 -3.12 -40.37 14.99
CA ALA A 323 -3.67 -39.38 15.91
C ALA A 323 -3.45 -37.95 15.41
N LEU A 324 -2.25 -37.65 14.91
CA LEU A 324 -1.93 -36.35 14.32
C LEU A 324 -2.81 -36.06 13.10
N GLU A 325 -3.04 -37.05 12.24
CA GLU A 325 -3.94 -36.93 11.09
C GLU A 325 -5.37 -36.56 11.51
N ILE A 326 -5.92 -37.25 12.50
CA ILE A 326 -7.26 -36.96 13.07
C ILE A 326 -7.29 -35.56 13.69
N VAL A 327 -6.23 -35.14 14.38
CA VAL A 327 -6.14 -33.80 14.96
C VAL A 327 -6.12 -32.74 13.85
N LEU A 328 -5.33 -32.93 12.80
CA LEU A 328 -5.23 -32.02 11.65
C LEU A 328 -6.53 -31.96 10.84
N GLU A 329 -7.24 -33.08 10.71
CA GLU A 329 -8.55 -33.13 10.07
C GLU A 329 -9.62 -32.44 10.92
N SER A 330 -9.58 -32.59 12.25
CA SER A 330 -10.55 -31.95 13.15
C SER A 330 -10.32 -30.44 13.32
N THR A 331 -9.14 -29.93 12.96
CA THR A 331 -8.77 -28.53 13.16
C THR A 331 -9.02 -27.72 11.90
N LYS A 332 -9.99 -26.79 11.99
CA LYS A 332 -10.27 -25.82 10.93
C LYS A 332 -9.11 -24.84 10.80
N ALA A 333 -8.79 -24.44 9.58
CA ALA A 333 -7.75 -23.43 9.35
C ALA A 333 -8.20 -22.08 9.96
N PRO A 334 -7.38 -21.45 10.82
CA PRO A 334 -7.70 -20.15 11.40
C PRO A 334 -7.65 -19.06 10.31
N ALA A 335 -8.51 -18.05 10.42
CA ALA A 335 -8.48 -16.90 9.51
C ALA A 335 -7.16 -16.14 9.70
N HIS A 336 -6.41 -15.95 8.62
CA HIS A 336 -5.14 -15.23 8.65
C HIS A 336 -5.42 -13.71 8.56
N PRO A 337 -5.07 -12.89 9.57
CA PRO A 337 -5.45 -11.48 9.61
C PRO A 337 -4.84 -10.66 8.49
N LEU A 338 -3.63 -11.01 8.04
CA LEU A 338 -2.95 -10.33 6.92
C LEU A 338 -3.38 -10.81 5.52
N LEU A 339 -4.23 -11.85 5.43
CA LEU A 339 -4.67 -12.43 4.15
C LEU A 339 -6.19 -12.67 4.19
N PRO A 340 -7.02 -11.62 4.25
CA PRO A 340 -8.47 -11.74 4.39
C PRO A 340 -9.13 -12.50 3.22
N ASN A 341 -8.55 -12.44 2.02
CA ASN A 341 -9.07 -13.10 0.82
C ASN A 341 -8.91 -14.64 0.83
N LEU A 342 -7.99 -15.19 1.62
CA LEU A 342 -7.82 -16.66 1.74
C LEU A 342 -8.99 -17.32 2.49
N ALA A 343 -9.68 -16.58 3.36
CA ALA A 343 -10.86 -17.08 4.07
C ALA A 343 -12.11 -17.18 3.17
N THR A 344 -12.12 -16.47 2.05
CA THR A 344 -13.27 -16.40 1.12
C THR A 344 -13.18 -17.45 0.00
N GLU A 345 -11.98 -17.94 -0.31
CA GLU A 345 -11.83 -19.11 -1.18
C GLU A 345 -12.29 -20.36 -0.41
N LYS A 346 -13.35 -20.99 -0.89
CA LYS A 346 -14.03 -22.18 -0.34
C LYS A 346 -13.13 -23.45 -0.19
N GLY A 347 -11.81 -23.33 -0.15
CA GLY A 347 -10.85 -24.43 -0.31
C GLY A 347 -10.02 -24.84 0.91
N LEU A 348 -9.92 -24.03 1.98
CA LEU A 348 -9.14 -24.39 3.18
C LEU A 348 -10.05 -25.00 4.26
N GLY A 349 -10.68 -26.15 3.97
CA GLY A 349 -11.56 -26.82 4.93
C GLY A 349 -10.88 -27.11 6.28
N ASN A 350 -9.74 -27.80 6.24
CA ASN A 350 -8.96 -28.24 7.41
C ASN A 350 -7.45 -28.05 7.16
N ILE A 351 -6.65 -27.97 8.25
CA ILE A 351 -5.18 -27.78 8.20
C ILE A 351 -4.44 -28.94 7.50
N LEU A 352 -5.10 -30.10 7.37
CA LEU A 352 -4.59 -31.30 6.72
C LEU A 352 -4.42 -31.19 5.19
N GLN A 353 -5.30 -30.45 4.51
CA GLN A 353 -5.31 -30.42 3.02
C GLN A 353 -4.02 -29.83 2.42
N PRO A 354 -3.47 -28.71 2.94
CA PRO A 354 -2.16 -28.21 2.49
C PRO A 354 -1.02 -29.22 2.67
N LEU A 355 -1.04 -30.01 3.75
CA LEU A 355 -0.02 -31.01 4.02
C LEU A 355 -0.10 -32.20 3.05
N LEU A 356 -1.32 -32.70 2.79
CA LEU A 356 -1.52 -33.78 1.82
C LEU A 356 -1.14 -33.36 0.40
N GLY A 357 -1.45 -32.12 0.02
CA GLY A 357 -1.01 -31.55 -1.26
C GLY A 357 0.51 -31.43 -1.36
N TYR A 358 1.17 -30.97 -0.29
CA TYR A 358 2.63 -30.85 -0.24
C TYR A 358 3.36 -32.21 -0.27
N LEU A 359 2.81 -33.22 0.39
CA LEU A 359 3.37 -34.57 0.40
C LEU A 359 2.88 -35.45 -0.76
N GLU A 360 1.99 -34.93 -1.63
CA GLU A 360 1.32 -35.66 -2.72
C GLU A 360 0.74 -37.02 -2.28
N THR A 361 0.15 -37.06 -1.07
CA THR A 361 -0.33 -38.31 -0.45
C THR A 361 -1.80 -38.21 -0.05
N GLY A 362 -2.47 -39.38 -0.04
CA GLY A 362 -3.87 -39.47 0.40
C GLY A 362 -4.06 -39.64 1.90
N SER A 363 -3.02 -40.06 2.64
CA SER A 363 -3.04 -40.16 4.10
C SER A 363 -1.62 -40.26 4.67
N LEU A 364 -1.43 -39.77 5.91
CA LEU A 364 -0.13 -39.78 6.59
C LEU A 364 0.36 -41.19 6.97
N PRO A 365 -0.49 -42.12 7.46
CA PRO A 365 -0.10 -43.50 7.74
C PRO A 365 0.33 -44.25 6.49
N SER A 366 -0.35 -44.02 5.36
CA SER A 366 0.08 -44.58 4.08
C SER A 366 1.45 -44.07 3.63
N TYR A 367 1.72 -42.78 3.79
CA TYR A 367 3.05 -42.21 3.50
C TYR A 367 4.13 -42.87 4.37
N PHE A 368 3.86 -43.04 5.67
CA PHE A 368 4.77 -43.69 6.62
C PHE A 368 5.12 -45.13 6.21
N TRP A 369 4.11 -45.98 5.97
CA TRP A 369 4.34 -47.39 5.64
C TRP A 369 4.99 -47.59 4.26
N ARG A 370 4.59 -46.83 3.24
CA ARG A 370 5.21 -46.93 1.90
C ARG A 370 6.68 -46.52 1.91
N THR A 371 6.98 -45.41 2.57
CA THR A 371 8.36 -44.92 2.66
C THR A 371 9.23 -45.86 3.50
N MET A 372 8.67 -46.41 4.57
CA MET A 372 9.33 -47.44 5.37
C MET A 372 9.63 -48.68 4.53
N ALA A 373 8.64 -49.23 3.83
CA ALA A 373 8.79 -50.41 2.98
C ALA A 373 9.87 -50.22 1.90
N GLY A 374 9.87 -49.05 1.24
CA GLY A 374 10.87 -48.73 0.22
C GLY A 374 12.30 -48.76 0.75
N SER A 375 12.52 -48.18 1.94
CA SER A 375 13.85 -48.18 2.59
C SER A 375 14.23 -49.50 3.25
N LEU A 376 13.25 -50.30 3.65
CA LEU A 376 13.45 -51.56 4.35
C LEU A 376 13.86 -52.67 3.37
N SER A 377 13.31 -52.64 2.16
CA SER A 377 13.64 -53.61 1.11
C SER A 377 15.15 -53.71 0.85
N THR A 378 15.82 -52.58 0.65
CA THR A 378 17.27 -52.54 0.42
C THR A 378 18.06 -53.03 1.64
N ARG A 379 17.66 -52.62 2.84
CA ARG A 379 18.30 -53.04 4.10
C ARG A 379 18.15 -54.52 4.42
N VAL A 380 17.02 -55.13 4.05
CA VAL A 380 16.80 -56.58 4.20
C VAL A 380 17.64 -57.35 3.19
N GLN A 381 17.74 -56.87 1.95
CA GLN A 381 18.64 -57.46 0.95
C GLN A 381 20.11 -57.41 1.41
N GLU A 382 20.55 -56.33 2.04
CA GLU A 382 21.90 -56.26 2.63
C GLU A 382 22.15 -57.32 3.71
N ILE A 383 21.16 -57.57 4.60
CA ILE A 383 21.27 -58.62 5.62
C ILE A 383 21.38 -60.00 4.97
N LEU A 384 20.59 -60.26 3.91
CA LEU A 384 20.61 -61.53 3.19
C LEU A 384 21.91 -61.73 2.41
N ASN A 385 22.39 -60.69 1.73
CA ASN A 385 23.62 -60.71 0.94
C ASN A 385 24.88 -60.86 1.81
N ARG A 386 24.88 -60.30 3.03
CA ARG A 386 25.96 -60.52 4.02
C ARG A 386 26.02 -61.95 4.53
N GLY A 387 24.93 -62.70 4.41
CA GLY A 387 24.84 -64.09 4.87
C GLY A 387 24.99 -64.24 6.39
N GLY A 388 25.12 -65.48 6.85
CA GLY A 388 25.34 -65.81 8.26
C GLY A 388 24.08 -66.20 9.05
N VAL A 389 24.21 -66.21 10.38
CA VAL A 389 23.19 -66.74 11.30
C VAL A 389 21.90 -65.92 11.26
N SER A 390 21.98 -64.60 11.11
CA SER A 390 20.83 -63.69 11.00
C SER A 390 20.01 -63.97 9.73
N ALA A 391 20.66 -64.13 8.58
CA ALA A 391 20.00 -64.47 7.31
C ALA A 391 19.32 -65.86 7.36
N ARG A 392 19.99 -66.87 7.95
CA ARG A 392 19.40 -68.21 8.13
C ARG A 392 18.20 -68.17 9.08
N THR A 393 18.34 -67.48 10.21
CA THR A 393 17.27 -67.33 11.22
C THR A 393 16.06 -66.58 10.66
N LEU A 394 16.27 -65.56 9.82
CA LEU A 394 15.19 -64.84 9.13
C LEU A 394 14.45 -65.73 8.12
N ARG A 395 15.15 -66.59 7.36
CA ARG A 395 14.52 -67.54 6.43
C ARG A 395 13.71 -68.61 7.16
N THR A 396 14.21 -69.13 8.29
CA THR A 396 13.50 -70.13 9.10
C THR A 396 12.28 -69.55 9.82
N ASN A 397 12.34 -68.29 10.25
CA ASN A 397 11.24 -67.59 10.94
C ASN A 397 10.41 -66.70 10.01
N ARG A 398 10.36 -67.01 8.71
CA ARG A 398 9.68 -66.20 7.70
C ARG A 398 8.21 -65.97 8.05
N ASP A 399 7.49 -67.02 8.43
CA ASP A 399 6.04 -66.96 8.66
C ASP A 399 5.70 -66.23 9.96
N THR A 400 6.54 -66.38 10.99
CA THR A 400 6.37 -65.66 12.27
C THR A 400 6.66 -64.16 12.11
N VAL A 401 7.72 -63.80 11.38
CA VAL A 401 8.02 -62.39 11.03
C VAL A 401 6.92 -61.80 10.15
N ALA A 402 6.39 -62.55 9.18
CA ALA A 402 5.28 -62.10 8.34
C ALA A 402 4.01 -61.86 9.16
N SER A 403 3.67 -62.75 10.09
CA SER A 403 2.52 -62.58 10.98
C SER A 403 2.70 -61.36 11.90
N ALA A 404 3.89 -61.21 12.51
CA ALA A 404 4.19 -60.11 13.42
C ALA A 404 4.16 -58.74 12.72
N ILE A 405 4.68 -58.65 11.49
CA ILE A 405 4.61 -57.41 10.68
C ILE A 405 3.16 -57.10 10.28
N ARG A 406 2.37 -58.11 9.86
CA ARG A 406 0.95 -57.92 9.54
C ARG A 406 0.21 -57.35 10.76
N GLU A 407 0.41 -57.95 11.93
CA GLU A 407 -0.20 -57.49 13.17
C GLU A 407 0.27 -56.08 13.57
N CYS A 408 1.55 -55.77 13.38
CA CYS A 408 2.13 -54.46 13.62
C CYS A 408 1.48 -53.36 12.75
N VAL A 409 1.29 -53.62 11.46
CA VAL A 409 0.67 -52.64 10.54
C VAL A 409 -0.80 -52.43 10.91
N VAL A 410 -1.54 -53.51 11.18
CA VAL A 410 -2.95 -53.42 11.58
C VAL A 410 -3.10 -52.67 12.91
N LYS A 411 -2.29 -52.98 13.92
CA LYS A 411 -2.29 -52.27 15.20
C LYS A 411 -1.83 -50.82 15.05
N GLY A 412 -0.83 -50.56 14.20
CA GLY A 412 -0.29 -49.22 13.96
C GLY A 412 -1.25 -48.26 13.27
N CYS A 413 -2.11 -48.79 12.39
CA CYS A 413 -3.12 -48.00 11.68
C CYS A 413 -4.43 -47.84 12.47
N GLN A 414 -4.59 -48.52 13.60
CA GLN A 414 -5.75 -48.28 14.49
C GLN A 414 -5.58 -46.95 15.22
N PRO A 415 -6.63 -46.12 15.32
CA PRO A 415 -6.58 -44.92 16.12
C PRO A 415 -6.30 -45.29 17.59
N PRO A 416 -5.57 -44.45 18.35
CA PRO A 416 -5.40 -44.65 19.79
C PRO A 416 -6.78 -44.76 20.46
N SER A 417 -6.88 -45.60 21.49
CA SER A 417 -8.14 -45.88 22.21
C SER A 417 -8.85 -44.63 22.74
N THR A 418 -8.11 -43.54 22.94
CA THR A 418 -8.61 -42.23 23.39
C THR A 418 -9.32 -41.42 22.30
N LEU A 419 -9.08 -41.70 21.02
CA LEU A 419 -9.71 -41.01 19.88
C LEU A 419 -10.64 -41.92 19.05
N ALA A 420 -10.67 -43.22 19.34
CA ALA A 420 -11.51 -44.17 18.62
C ALA A 420 -12.99 -43.86 18.86
N LYS A 421 -13.71 -43.36 17.84
CA LYS A 421 -15.17 -43.34 17.83
C LYS A 421 -15.68 -44.78 17.73
N LYS A 422 -16.55 -45.16 18.65
CA LYS A 422 -17.15 -46.49 18.72
C LYS A 422 -17.92 -46.77 17.41
N GLY A 423 -17.39 -47.64 16.55
CA GLY A 423 -18.06 -48.12 15.34
C GLY A 423 -17.54 -47.61 13.99
N GLU A 424 -16.48 -46.81 13.94
CA GLU A 424 -15.88 -46.38 12.67
C GLU A 424 -15.03 -47.52 12.07
N LYS A 425 -15.43 -48.02 10.90
CA LYS A 425 -14.74 -49.12 10.20
C LYS A 425 -13.32 -48.67 9.89
N THR A 426 -12.33 -49.28 10.56
CA THR A 426 -10.92 -49.19 10.17
C THR A 426 -10.80 -49.47 8.68
N GLY A 427 -10.24 -48.51 7.95
CA GLY A 427 -10.03 -48.61 6.51
C GLY A 427 -9.34 -49.91 6.12
N ASN A 428 -9.58 -50.37 4.89
CA ASN A 428 -8.95 -51.57 4.39
C ASN A 428 -7.44 -51.33 4.18
N TRP A 429 -6.63 -51.61 5.20
CA TRP A 429 -5.17 -51.46 5.20
C TRP A 429 -4.43 -52.62 4.52
N ASP A 430 -5.15 -53.54 3.87
CA ASP A 430 -4.57 -54.70 3.17
C ASP A 430 -3.50 -54.31 2.15
N ARG A 431 -3.64 -53.13 1.52
CA ARG A 431 -2.64 -52.59 0.60
C ARG A 431 -1.32 -52.27 1.29
N GLU A 432 -1.35 -51.59 2.43
CA GLU A 432 -0.14 -51.21 3.17
C GLU A 432 0.51 -52.43 3.84
N VAL A 433 -0.32 -53.37 4.32
CA VAL A 433 0.14 -54.69 4.79
C VAL A 433 0.87 -55.44 3.67
N ALA A 434 0.30 -55.50 2.46
CA ALA A 434 0.93 -56.16 1.31
C ALA A 434 2.26 -55.51 0.91
N VAL A 435 2.32 -54.17 0.92
CA VAL A 435 3.55 -53.41 0.61
C VAL A 435 4.66 -53.67 1.63
N MET A 436 4.33 -53.62 2.92
CA MET A 436 5.29 -53.93 3.99
C MET A 436 5.73 -55.39 3.98
N LEU A 437 4.82 -56.34 3.82
CA LEU A 437 5.15 -57.76 3.71
C LEU A 437 6.01 -58.05 2.48
N SER A 438 5.73 -57.44 1.34
CA SER A 438 6.54 -57.59 0.13
C SER A 438 7.98 -57.10 0.35
N SER A 439 8.17 -55.98 1.06
CA SER A 439 9.51 -55.43 1.33
C SER A 439 10.40 -56.33 2.19
N VAL A 440 9.82 -57.14 3.08
CA VAL A 440 10.57 -58.03 3.96
C VAL A 440 10.59 -59.47 3.42
N VAL A 441 9.41 -60.01 3.10
CA VAL A 441 9.21 -61.41 2.71
C VAL A 441 9.50 -61.65 1.23
N GLY A 442 9.25 -60.66 0.36
CA GLY A 442 9.56 -60.76 -1.06
C GLY A 442 11.06 -60.93 -1.33
N ASN A 443 11.90 -60.37 -0.46
CA ASN A 443 13.36 -60.54 -0.52
C ASN A 443 13.83 -61.86 0.10
N LEU A 444 13.06 -62.47 1.01
CA LEU A 444 13.40 -63.74 1.67
C LEU A 444 13.16 -64.98 0.77
N GLY A 445 12.29 -64.85 -0.24
CA GLY A 445 11.92 -65.93 -1.16
C GLY A 445 12.71 -65.98 -2.48
N ARG A 446 13.65 -65.07 -2.70
CA ARG A 446 14.60 -65.10 -3.83
C ARG A 446 15.92 -65.75 -3.46
#